data_AF-A0A933VTB2-F1
#
_entry.id   AF-A0A933VTB2-F1
#
_cell.length_a   1.000
_cell.length_b   1.000
_cell.length_c   1.000
_cell.angle_alpha   90.00
_cell.angle_beta   90.00
_cell.angle_gamma   90.00
#
_symmetry.space_group_name_H-M   'P 1'
#
loop_
_entity.id
_entity.type
_entity.pdbx_description
1 polymer ?
#
loop_
_entity_poly.entity_id
_entity_poly.type
_entity_poly.pdbx_seq_one_letter_code
_entity_poly.pdbx_strand_id
1 'polypeptide(L)'
;EFVGFDLTRTDVAEARDELPVDAAAGAYLGDVYGFAFSVLEELRAEAPPELEPSLVALWPEHFDVAVELGRDDLGRRAAFGVSPGDATHPEPYVYVSPWSSPGFDELPWRDVLAAPDQRAAALSFLRARLP
;
A
#
# COMPACT_ATOMS: atom_id res chain seq x y z
N GLU A 1 34.02 -16.23 15.75
CA GLU A 1 34.04 -14.97 14.98
C GLU A 1 32.60 -14.52 14.82
N PHE A 2 32.22 -13.35 15.34
CA PHE A 2 30.84 -12.88 15.29
C PHE A 2 30.72 -11.99 14.04
N VAL A 3 29.85 -12.39 13.11
CA VAL A 3 29.45 -11.57 11.97
C VAL A 3 28.12 -10.94 12.34
N GLY A 4 28.09 -9.63 12.56
CA GLY A 4 26.89 -8.89 12.96
C GLY A 4 27.14 -7.40 13.16
N PHE A 5 26.05 -6.63 13.25
CA PHE A 5 26.07 -5.20 13.51
C PHE A 5 25.82 -4.92 14.99
N ASP A 6 26.63 -4.06 15.59
CA ASP A 6 26.40 -3.55 16.94
C ASP A 6 25.35 -2.43 16.91
N LEU A 7 24.09 -2.78 17.18
CA LEU A 7 22.97 -1.85 17.26
C LEU A 7 23.00 -0.96 18.52
N THR A 8 24.01 -1.08 19.38
CA THR A 8 24.16 -0.29 20.61
C THR A 8 25.02 0.96 20.43
N ARG A 9 25.60 1.16 19.23
CA ARG A 9 26.30 2.40 18.87
C ARG A 9 25.35 3.59 18.80
N THR A 10 25.33 4.39 19.86
CA THR A 10 24.67 5.70 19.94
C THR A 10 25.65 6.87 19.87
N ASP A 11 26.91 6.63 19.45
CA ASP A 11 28.01 7.59 19.44
C ASP A 11 28.03 8.52 18.20
N VAL A 12 26.93 8.62 17.47
CA VAL A 12 26.72 9.73 16.54
C VAL A 12 26.16 10.89 17.37
N ALA A 13 26.94 11.96 17.52
CA ALA A 13 26.43 13.23 18.04
C ALA A 13 25.47 13.83 17.02
N GLU A 14 24.27 13.24 16.90
CA GLU A 14 23.20 13.77 16.06
C GLU A 14 22.64 15.01 16.72
N ALA A 15 22.50 16.08 15.96
CA ALA A 15 21.70 17.22 16.37
C ALA A 15 20.28 16.72 16.64
N ARG A 16 19.89 16.65 17.92
CA ARG A 16 18.55 16.25 18.37
C ARG A 16 17.58 17.43 18.32
N ASP A 17 17.66 18.20 17.25
CA ASP A 17 16.64 19.22 17.02
C ASP A 17 15.34 18.47 16.74
N GLU A 18 14.32 18.73 17.56
CA GLU A 18 13.00 18.14 17.37
C GLU A 18 12.49 18.55 15.99
N LEU A 19 12.29 17.58 15.09
CA LEU A 19 11.62 17.81 13.84
C LEU A 19 10.13 18.00 14.15
N PRO A 20 9.56 19.21 13.95
CA PRO A 20 8.14 19.40 14.17
C PRO A 20 7.36 18.56 13.16
N VAL A 21 6.57 17.62 13.65
CA VAL A 21 5.62 16.84 12.83
C VAL A 21 4.27 17.54 12.90
N ASP A 22 3.66 17.79 11.74
CA ASP A 22 2.29 18.27 11.68
C ASP A 22 1.33 17.16 12.15
N ALA A 23 0.67 17.39 13.29
CA ALA A 23 -0.22 16.40 13.89
C ALA A 23 -1.45 16.08 13.03
N ALA A 24 -1.97 17.05 12.28
CA ALA A 24 -3.11 16.83 11.40
C ALA A 24 -2.70 16.02 10.17
N ALA A 25 -1.53 16.29 9.60
CA ALA A 25 -0.98 15.48 8.51
C ALA A 25 -0.69 14.04 8.96
N GLY A 26 -0.13 13.86 10.17
CA GLY A 26 0.11 12.54 10.75
C GLY A 26 -1.19 11.75 10.96
N ALA A 27 -2.24 12.39 11.48
CA ALA A 27 -3.55 11.77 11.63
C ALA A 27 -4.16 11.38 10.28
N TYR A 28 -4.08 12.26 9.28
CA TYR A 28 -4.57 11.99 7.93
C TYR A 28 -3.88 10.76 7.30
N LEU A 29 -2.55 10.66 7.39
CA LEU A 29 -1.82 9.48 6.93
C LEU A 29 -2.23 8.22 7.69
N GLY A 30 -2.45 8.33 9.00
CA GLY A 30 -3.00 7.24 9.81
C GLY A 30 -4.34 6.73 9.30
N ASP A 31 -5.25 7.63 8.93
CA ASP A 31 -6.55 7.29 8.36
C ASP A 31 -6.41 6.64 6.97
N VAL A 32 -5.51 7.15 6.11
CA VAL A 32 -5.23 6.57 4.79
C VAL A 32 -4.70 5.15 4.92
N TYR A 33 -3.71 4.92 5.80
CA TYR A 33 -3.17 3.57 6.02
C TYR A 33 -4.18 2.64 6.68
N GLY A 34 -4.96 3.14 7.66
CA GLY A 34 -6.04 2.38 8.27
C GLY A 34 -7.09 1.94 7.24
N PHE A 35 -7.48 2.84 6.34
CA PHE A 35 -8.36 2.52 5.22
C PHE A 35 -7.74 1.47 4.29
N ALA A 36 -6.47 1.65 3.92
CA ALA A 36 -5.75 0.73 3.04
C ALA A 36 -5.68 -0.69 3.59
N PHE A 37 -5.18 -0.87 4.82
CA PHE A 37 -5.13 -2.19 5.47
C PHE A 37 -6.52 -2.81 5.56
N SER A 38 -7.51 -2.01 5.95
CA SER A 38 -8.88 -2.50 6.07
C SER A 38 -9.43 -3.03 4.75
N VAL A 39 -9.28 -2.29 3.65
CA VAL A 39 -9.76 -2.68 2.31
C VAL A 39 -9.01 -3.90 1.78
N LEU A 40 -7.68 -3.88 1.89
CA LEU A 40 -6.83 -4.91 1.29
C LEU A 40 -6.90 -6.23 2.06
N GLU A 41 -7.12 -6.20 3.38
CA GLU A 41 -7.37 -7.43 4.15
C GLU A 41 -8.72 -8.07 3.81
N GLU A 42 -9.76 -7.29 3.50
CA GLU A 42 -11.01 -7.85 2.98
C GLU A 42 -10.80 -8.47 1.60
N LEU A 43 -10.12 -7.77 0.69
CA LEU A 43 -9.78 -8.32 -0.63
C LEU A 43 -8.98 -9.62 -0.50
N ARG A 44 -7.97 -9.65 0.38
CA ARG A 44 -7.14 -10.83 0.66
C ARG A 44 -7.98 -11.99 1.22
N ALA A 45 -8.88 -11.71 2.16
CA ALA A 45 -9.72 -12.74 2.79
C ALA A 45 -10.73 -13.37 1.80
N GLU A 46 -11.18 -12.61 0.81
CA GLU A 46 -12.10 -13.08 -0.23
C GLU A 46 -11.39 -13.74 -1.42
N ALA A 47 -10.10 -13.49 -1.61
CA ALA A 47 -9.34 -14.01 -2.73
C ALA A 47 -9.29 -15.55 -2.69
N PRO A 48 -9.60 -16.24 -3.81
CA PRO A 48 -9.44 -17.68 -3.91
C PRO A 48 -7.98 -18.09 -3.62
N PRO A 49 -7.73 -19.23 -2.94
CA PRO A 49 -6.37 -19.70 -2.66
C PRO A 49 -5.49 -19.87 -3.91
N GLU A 50 -6.11 -20.12 -5.07
CA GLU A 50 -5.45 -20.27 -6.36
C GLU A 50 -4.81 -18.97 -6.87
N LEU A 51 -5.19 -17.82 -6.32
CA LEU A 51 -4.54 -16.53 -6.57
C LEU A 51 -3.32 -16.30 -5.66
N GLU A 52 -2.97 -17.27 -4.82
CA GLU A 52 -1.77 -17.26 -3.96
C GLU A 52 -1.56 -15.93 -3.20
N PRO A 53 -2.57 -15.45 -2.44
CA PRO A 53 -2.51 -14.11 -1.86
C PRO A 53 -1.34 -13.94 -0.89
N SER A 54 -0.53 -12.89 -1.07
CA SER A 54 0.47 -12.48 -0.08
C SER A 54 -0.18 -11.90 1.17
N LEU A 55 0.59 -11.68 2.23
CA LEU A 55 0.13 -10.83 3.34
C LEU A 55 -0.07 -9.40 2.85
N VAL A 56 -1.00 -8.68 3.47
CA VAL A 56 -1.10 -7.23 3.31
C VAL A 56 0.04 -6.61 4.12
N ALA A 57 0.87 -5.79 3.47
CA ALA A 57 2.02 -5.17 4.10
C ALA A 57 2.25 -3.75 3.60
N LEU A 58 2.87 -2.93 4.46
CA LEU A 58 3.47 -1.66 4.04
C LEU A 58 4.81 -1.97 3.34
N TRP A 59 4.93 -1.62 2.06
CA TRP A 59 6.13 -1.85 1.29
C TRP A 59 7.15 -0.74 1.54
N PRO A 60 8.39 -1.07 1.98
CA PRO A 60 9.33 -0.06 2.42
C PRO A 60 9.87 0.83 1.29
N GLU A 61 9.88 0.35 0.06
CA GLU A 61 10.42 1.10 -1.10
C GLU A 61 9.48 2.21 -1.57
N HIS A 62 8.18 1.94 -1.58
CA HIS A 62 7.16 2.86 -2.10
C HIS A 62 6.26 3.47 -1.00
N PHE A 63 6.35 2.94 0.22
CA PHE A 63 5.62 3.40 1.41
C PHE A 63 4.09 3.36 1.25
N ASP A 64 3.62 2.45 0.42
CA ASP A 64 2.23 2.09 0.17
C ASP A 64 1.87 0.77 0.85
N VAL A 65 0.58 0.55 1.10
CA VAL A 65 0.10 -0.73 1.63
C VAL A 65 -0.43 -1.54 0.46
N ALA A 66 0.04 -2.77 0.32
CA ALA A 66 -0.33 -3.60 -0.81
C ALA A 66 -0.44 -5.09 -0.44
N VAL A 67 -1.18 -5.81 -1.29
CA VAL A 67 -1.25 -7.27 -1.35
C VAL A 67 -0.99 -7.71 -2.78
N GLU A 68 -0.26 -8.79 -2.95
CA GLU A 68 -0.06 -9.41 -4.25
C GLU A 68 -1.07 -10.54 -4.44
N LEU A 69 -1.71 -10.55 -5.61
CA LEU A 69 -2.68 -11.57 -6.00
C LEU A 69 -2.39 -12.02 -7.43
N GLY A 70 -2.74 -13.27 -7.73
CA GLY A 70 -2.59 -13.90 -9.04
C GLY A 70 -1.43 -14.88 -9.10
N ARG A 71 -1.37 -15.60 -10.22
CA ARG A 71 -0.38 -16.66 -10.46
C ARG A 71 0.82 -16.13 -11.23
N ASP A 72 1.99 -16.17 -10.61
CA ASP A 72 3.25 -15.72 -11.22
C ASP A 72 3.70 -16.64 -12.36
N ASP A 73 3.52 -17.95 -12.21
CA ASP A 73 3.84 -18.94 -13.24
C ASP A 73 2.99 -18.80 -14.52
N LEU A 74 1.84 -18.14 -14.43
CA LEU A 74 0.99 -17.79 -15.56
C LEU A 74 1.20 -16.35 -16.06
N GLY A 75 2.11 -15.59 -15.44
CA GLY A 75 2.35 -14.19 -15.73
C GLY A 75 1.12 -13.31 -15.43
N ARG A 76 0.35 -13.63 -14.39
CA ARG A 76 -0.88 -12.88 -14.00
C ARG A 76 -0.79 -12.31 -12.58
N ARG A 77 0.41 -12.31 -12.00
CA ARG A 77 0.68 -11.71 -10.68
C ARG A 77 0.58 -10.19 -10.79
N ALA A 78 -0.09 -9.57 -9.82
CA ALA A 78 -0.21 -8.13 -9.73
C ALA A 78 -0.18 -7.67 -8.26
N ALA A 79 0.34 -6.47 -8.04
CA ALA A 79 0.20 -5.74 -6.78
C ALA A 79 -1.13 -4.98 -6.77
N PHE A 80 -1.89 -5.10 -5.69
CA PHE A 80 -3.11 -4.39 -5.40
C PHE A 80 -2.86 -3.54 -4.16
N GLY A 81 -2.97 -2.23 -4.25
CA GLY A 81 -2.51 -1.38 -3.17
C GLY A 81 -3.21 -0.03 -3.04
N VAL A 82 -2.86 0.66 -1.97
CA VAL A 82 -3.21 2.06 -1.74
C VAL A 82 -1.93 2.80 -1.36
N SER A 83 -1.59 3.80 -2.18
CA SER A 83 -0.46 4.69 -1.93
C SER A 83 -0.92 5.95 -1.21
N PRO A 84 -0.14 6.51 -0.26
CA PRO A 84 -0.40 7.83 0.33
C PRO A 84 -0.12 8.99 -0.64
N GLY A 85 0.41 8.70 -1.83
CA GLY A 85 0.93 9.65 -2.80
C GLY A 85 2.41 9.41 -3.09
N ASP A 86 2.90 9.93 -4.21
CA ASP A 86 4.28 9.81 -4.68
C ASP A 86 4.70 11.05 -5.50
N ALA A 87 5.87 10.98 -6.14
CA ALA A 87 6.40 12.09 -6.94
C ALA A 87 5.53 12.48 -8.15
N THR A 88 4.69 11.57 -8.63
CA THR A 88 3.78 11.75 -9.77
C THR A 88 2.32 11.94 -9.34
N HIS A 89 1.92 11.42 -8.17
CA HIS A 89 0.57 11.55 -7.60
C HIS A 89 0.63 12.26 -6.25
N PRO A 90 0.25 13.56 -6.17
CA PRO A 90 0.34 14.32 -4.92
C PRO A 90 -0.72 13.91 -3.87
N GLU A 91 -1.76 13.18 -4.27
CA GLU A 91 -2.82 12.68 -3.40
C GLU A 91 -2.73 11.15 -3.30
N PRO A 92 -3.34 10.53 -2.25
CA PRO A 92 -3.44 9.08 -2.19
C PRO A 92 -4.17 8.48 -3.40
N TYR A 93 -4.01 7.19 -3.64
CA TYR A 93 -4.75 6.51 -4.71
C TYR A 93 -4.79 5.02 -4.48
N VAL A 94 -5.84 4.36 -4.98
CA VAL A 94 -5.94 2.89 -5.02
C VAL A 94 -5.44 2.42 -6.38
N TYR A 95 -4.65 1.34 -6.43
CA TYR A 95 -4.07 0.88 -7.70
C TYR A 95 -4.08 -0.65 -7.89
N VAL A 96 -3.89 -1.04 -9.15
CA VAL A 96 -3.51 -2.40 -9.56
C VAL A 96 -2.36 -2.33 -10.56
N SER A 97 -1.27 -3.05 -10.29
CA SER A 97 -0.03 -3.05 -11.08
C SER A 97 0.41 -4.49 -11.41
N PRO A 98 0.17 -4.99 -12.63
CA PRO A 98 0.65 -6.29 -13.08
C PRO A 98 2.18 -6.36 -13.20
N TRP A 99 2.77 -7.48 -12.81
CA TRP A 99 4.23 -7.66 -12.85
C TRP A 99 4.77 -7.93 -14.25
N SER A 100 4.00 -8.64 -15.06
CA SER A 100 4.43 -9.22 -16.34
C SER A 100 4.08 -8.34 -17.55
N SER A 101 3.29 -7.29 -17.36
CA SER A 101 2.84 -6.41 -18.43
C SER A 101 2.90 -4.94 -18.00
N PRO A 102 3.28 -4.01 -18.89
CA PRO A 102 3.15 -2.60 -18.61
C PRO A 102 1.66 -2.27 -18.46
N GLY A 103 1.25 -2.00 -17.22
CA GLY A 103 -0.13 -1.69 -16.87
C GLY A 103 -0.17 -1.09 -15.49
N PHE A 104 -0.95 -0.03 -15.34
CA PHE A 104 -1.18 0.61 -14.06
C PHE A 104 -2.59 1.18 -14.11
N ASP A 105 -3.49 0.56 -13.37
CA ASP A 105 -4.84 1.07 -13.18
C ASP A 105 -4.90 1.77 -11.84
N GLU A 106 -5.53 2.94 -11.81
CA GLU A 106 -5.74 3.71 -10.58
C GLU A 106 -7.20 4.13 -10.40
N LEU A 107 -7.59 4.26 -9.14
CA LEU A 107 -8.75 5.01 -8.69
C LEU A 107 -8.24 6.24 -7.92
N PRO A 108 -8.36 7.44 -8.49
CA PRO A 108 -7.90 8.68 -7.85
C PRO A 108 -8.58 8.93 -6.50
N TRP A 109 -7.86 9.50 -5.53
CA TRP A 109 -8.44 9.77 -4.20
C TRP A 109 -9.74 10.56 -4.25
N ARG A 110 -9.79 11.58 -5.10
CA ARG A 110 -11.00 12.42 -5.25
C ARG A 110 -12.25 11.61 -5.56
N ASP A 111 -12.12 10.50 -6.30
CA ASP A 111 -13.24 9.66 -6.70
C ASP A 111 -13.62 8.69 -5.56
N VAL A 112 -12.63 8.25 -4.76
CA VAL A 112 -12.86 7.56 -3.48
C VAL A 112 -13.64 8.48 -2.52
N LEU A 113 -13.18 9.72 -2.33
CA LEU A 113 -13.79 10.67 -1.40
C LEU A 113 -15.19 11.10 -1.81
N ALA A 114 -15.46 11.21 -3.10
CA ALA A 114 -16.78 11.56 -3.65
C ALA A 114 -17.79 10.40 -3.53
N ALA A 115 -17.33 9.17 -3.33
CA ALA A 115 -18.21 8.01 -3.22
C ALA A 115 -19.03 8.06 -1.91
N PRO A 116 -20.34 7.78 -1.95
CA PRO A 116 -21.16 7.66 -0.74
C PRO A 116 -20.68 6.56 0.21
N ASP A 117 -20.10 5.50 -0.37
CA ASP A 117 -19.41 4.43 0.34
C ASP A 117 -18.01 4.25 -0.28
N GLN A 118 -17.04 4.85 0.40
CA GLN A 118 -15.64 4.90 -0.05
C GLN A 118 -15.01 3.50 -0.06
N ARG A 119 -15.34 2.68 0.94
CA ARG A 119 -14.84 1.30 1.05
C ARG A 119 -15.38 0.46 -0.09
N ALA A 120 -16.69 0.51 -0.34
CA ALA A 120 -17.31 -0.24 -1.42
C ALA A 120 -16.77 0.20 -2.79
N ALA A 121 -16.49 1.50 -2.99
CA ALA A 121 -15.88 2.00 -4.22
C ALA A 121 -14.47 1.41 -4.44
N ALA A 122 -13.60 1.44 -3.44
CA ALA A 122 -12.26 0.88 -3.52
C ALA A 122 -12.29 -0.64 -3.77
N LEU A 123 -13.10 -1.39 -3.03
CA LEU A 123 -13.25 -2.83 -3.23
C LEU A 123 -13.81 -3.17 -4.60
N SER A 124 -14.81 -2.42 -5.09
CA SER A 124 -15.37 -2.62 -6.42
C SER A 124 -14.32 -2.41 -7.51
N PHE A 125 -13.47 -1.39 -7.35
CA PHE A 125 -12.36 -1.12 -8.27
C PHE A 125 -11.36 -2.28 -8.29
N LEU A 126 -10.94 -2.77 -7.12
CA LEU A 126 -9.95 -3.84 -6.98
C LEU A 126 -10.51 -5.19 -7.45
N ARG A 127 -11.72 -5.57 -7.03
CA ARG A 127 -12.38 -6.84 -7.39
C ARG A 127 -12.59 -6.97 -8.89
N ALA A 128 -12.90 -5.87 -9.58
CA ALA A 128 -13.06 -5.86 -11.03
C ALA A 128 -11.77 -6.17 -11.81
N ARG A 129 -10.62 -6.20 -11.13
CA ARG A 129 -9.28 -6.37 -11.71
C ARG A 129 -8.55 -7.61 -11.20
N LEU A 130 -9.25 -8.49 -10.47
CA LEU A 130 -8.71 -9.78 -10.11
C LEU A 130 -8.38 -10.60 -11.39
N PRO A 131 -7.25 -11.30 -11.44
CA PRO A 131 -6.87 -12.14 -12.58
C PRO A 131 -7.71 -13.43 -12.64
#